data_AF-A0A5N4C620-F1
#
_entry.id   AF-A0A5N4C620-F1
#
_cell.length_a   1.000
_cell.length_b   1.000
_cell.length_c   1.000
_cell.angle_alpha   90.00
_cell.angle_beta   90.00
_cell.angle_gamma   90.00
#
_symmetry.space_group_name_H-M   'P 1'
#
loop_
_entity.id
_entity.type
_entity.pdbx_description
1 polymer ?
#
loop_
_entity_poly.entity_id
_entity_poly.type
_entity_poly.pdbx_seq_one_letter_code
_entity_poly.pdbx_strand_id
1 'polypeptide(L)'
;RNPIKGKNLVPSQQRDGDLPTSKKKRQAGEKIMYTLVSVPHGNDIASLFELDATTLQRADCLVPRNSYVRLRHLCTNTWVTSTSIPIDTDEERPVMLKIGTCQTKEDKEAFAIVSVPLSEVRDLDFANDANKVLATTVKKLENGTITQNERRFVTKLLEDLIFFVADVLNNGQEVLDVVITKPNRERQKLMREQNILAQVFGILKAPFKEKAGEGSMLRLEDLGDQRYAPYKYMLRLCYRVLRHSQQDYRKNQEYIAKNFCVMQSQIGYDILAEDTITALLHNNRKLLEKHITAKEIETFVSLLRRNREPRFLDYLSDLCVSNTTAIPVTQELICKFMLSPGNADILIQTKLVSMQGDSPMESTILSDDIDDEEVWLYWIDSNKEPHGKAIRHLAQEAKEGTKADLEVLTYYRYQLNLFARMCLDRQYLAINQISVQLSVDLILRCMSDESLPFDLRASFCRLMLHMHVDRDPQESVVPVRYARLWTEIPTKITIHEYDSITDSSRNDMKRKFALTMEFVEEYLKEVVNQPFPFGDKEKNKLTFEVIFTINSCGYSIFPCLKLDTLNTKDFFLKTI
;
A
#
# COMPACT_ATOMS: atom_id res chain seq x y z
N ARG A 1 -68.86 -32.02 -7.30
CA ARG A 1 -69.38 -32.82 -6.16
C ARG A 1 -68.57 -32.45 -4.91
N ASN A 2 -69.12 -31.61 -4.03
CA ASN A 2 -68.74 -31.54 -2.60
C ASN A 2 -69.73 -32.43 -1.82
N PRO A 3 -69.39 -32.92 -0.61
CA PRO A 3 -69.67 -32.17 0.65
C PRO A 3 -68.50 -32.26 1.67
N ILE A 4 -68.09 -31.22 2.40
CA ILE A 4 -68.71 -30.44 3.51
C ILE A 4 -68.82 -31.19 4.86
N LYS A 5 -68.08 -30.71 5.88
CA LYS A 5 -68.52 -30.18 7.21
C LYS A 5 -67.25 -29.93 8.09
N GLY A 6 -67.10 -28.87 8.87
CA GLY A 6 -68.04 -27.83 9.32
C GLY A 6 -67.34 -26.57 9.85
N LYS A 7 -68.14 -25.50 9.93
CA LYS A 7 -67.83 -24.13 10.36
C LYS A 7 -67.84 -24.00 11.88
N ASN A 8 -67.16 -22.99 12.43
CA ASN A 8 -67.79 -21.94 13.24
C ASN A 8 -66.85 -20.73 13.48
N LEU A 9 -67.48 -19.58 13.75
CA LEU A 9 -67.05 -18.20 13.55
C LEU A 9 -67.17 -17.42 14.90
N VAL A 10 -66.30 -16.41 15.10
CA VAL A 10 -66.35 -15.18 15.98
C VAL A 10 -66.26 -15.36 17.53
N PRO A 11 -65.78 -14.38 18.37
CA PRO A 11 -65.31 -13.00 18.14
C PRO A 11 -63.95 -12.59 18.77
N SER A 12 -63.54 -11.37 18.40
CA SER A 12 -62.52 -10.49 18.99
C SER A 12 -62.44 -10.46 20.53
N GLN A 13 -61.24 -10.62 21.08
CA GLN A 13 -60.84 -10.11 22.40
C GLN A 13 -59.37 -9.66 22.40
N GLN A 14 -59.18 -8.48 22.98
CA GLN A 14 -57.92 -7.79 23.25
C GLN A 14 -56.88 -8.70 23.89
N ARG A 15 -55.61 -8.54 23.51
CA ARG A 15 -54.49 -8.85 24.40
C ARG A 15 -53.60 -7.62 24.54
N ASP A 16 -53.80 -6.97 25.67
CA ASP A 16 -52.88 -6.06 26.33
C ASP A 16 -51.46 -6.63 26.36
N GLY A 17 -50.50 -5.74 26.15
CA GLY A 17 -49.08 -6.06 26.22
C GLY A 17 -48.15 -4.96 25.68
N ASP A 18 -48.66 -3.78 25.30
CA ASP A 18 -47.84 -2.62 24.94
C ASP A 18 -47.59 -1.74 26.17
N LEU A 19 -46.42 -1.91 26.80
CA LEU A 19 -45.86 -1.05 27.84
C LEU A 19 -44.32 -1.15 27.79
N PRO A 20 -43.56 -0.09 28.07
CA PRO A 20 -43.42 1.10 27.24
C PRO A 20 -41.92 1.44 27.05
N THR A 21 -41.31 1.14 25.91
CA THR A 21 -39.96 1.65 25.57
C THR A 21 -39.95 3.16 25.30
N SER A 22 -41.12 3.77 25.10
CA SER A 22 -41.29 5.22 24.90
C SER A 22 -41.30 6.03 26.21
N LYS A 23 -41.66 5.46 27.36
CA LYS A 23 -41.69 6.19 28.65
C LYS A 23 -40.29 6.41 29.25
N LYS A 24 -39.32 5.53 28.99
CA LYS A 24 -37.93 5.75 29.44
C LYS A 24 -37.21 6.87 28.67
N LYS A 25 -37.55 7.09 27.40
CA LYS A 25 -37.03 8.22 26.61
C LYS A 25 -37.60 9.57 27.07
N ARG A 26 -38.84 9.61 27.55
CA ARG A 26 -39.45 10.83 28.12
C ARG A 26 -38.96 11.18 29.52
N GLN A 27 -38.71 10.19 30.39
CA GLN A 27 -38.29 10.46 31.78
C GLN A 27 -36.88 11.05 31.92
N ALA A 28 -35.98 10.87 30.94
CA ALA A 28 -34.66 11.51 30.97
C ALA A 28 -34.71 12.98 30.52
N GLY A 29 -35.62 13.33 29.62
CA GLY A 29 -35.83 14.71 29.15
C GLY A 29 -36.50 15.62 30.18
N GLU A 30 -37.34 15.08 31.06
CA GLU A 30 -38.08 15.82 32.08
C GLU A 30 -37.23 16.26 33.30
N LYS A 31 -35.97 15.82 33.40
CA LYS A 31 -35.05 16.19 34.49
C LYS A 31 -34.04 17.29 34.13
N ILE A 32 -33.96 17.69 32.87
CA ILE A 32 -32.98 18.66 32.39
C ILE A 32 -33.58 20.07 32.50
N MET A 33 -33.02 20.88 33.39
CA MET A 33 -33.47 22.26 33.60
C MET A 33 -32.84 23.22 32.60
N TYR A 34 -31.52 23.12 32.44
CA TYR A 34 -30.74 23.99 31.55
C TYR A 34 -29.78 23.15 30.73
N THR A 35 -29.34 23.68 29.58
CA THR A 35 -28.37 23.03 28.70
C THR A 35 -27.13 23.89 28.55
N LEU A 36 -25.96 23.26 28.45
CA LEU A 36 -24.70 23.97 28.24
C LEU A 36 -24.59 24.48 26.80
N VAL A 37 -24.16 25.73 26.64
CA VAL A 37 -23.97 26.40 25.35
C VAL A 37 -22.65 27.18 25.37
N SER A 38 -21.99 27.29 24.22
CA SER A 38 -20.77 28.10 24.08
C SER A 38 -21.12 29.59 24.09
N VAL A 39 -20.45 30.37 24.94
CA VAL A 39 -20.63 31.82 25.06
C VAL A 39 -19.33 32.51 24.62
N PRO A 40 -19.39 33.52 23.72
CA PRO A 40 -18.18 34.19 23.21
C PRO A 40 -17.50 35.13 24.22
N HIS A 41 -18.18 35.53 25.29
CA HIS A 41 -17.65 36.42 26.33
C HIS A 41 -17.68 35.74 27.71
N GLY A 42 -16.51 35.59 28.33
CA GLY A 42 -16.37 34.92 29.63
C GLY A 42 -16.65 35.78 30.86
N ASN A 43 -17.17 37.00 30.68
CA ASN A 43 -17.42 37.92 31.79
C ASN A 43 -18.81 37.73 32.42
N ASP A 44 -19.67 36.90 31.82
CA ASP A 44 -21.01 36.63 32.35
C ASP A 44 -20.94 35.66 33.54
N ILE A 45 -21.74 35.92 34.57
CA ILE A 45 -21.88 35.07 35.76
C ILE A 45 -22.37 33.66 35.37
N ALA A 46 -23.12 33.54 34.27
CA ALA A 46 -23.56 32.26 33.71
C ALA A 46 -22.41 31.37 33.18
N SER A 47 -21.17 31.86 33.14
CA SER A 47 -19.98 31.07 32.77
C SER A 47 -19.23 30.48 33.97
N LEU A 48 -19.66 30.76 35.20
CA LEU A 48 -18.99 30.32 36.43
C LEU A 48 -19.47 28.94 36.92
N PHE A 49 -18.50 28.07 37.18
CA PHE A 49 -18.70 26.73 37.73
C PHE A 49 -17.88 26.52 39.00
N GLU A 50 -18.44 25.77 39.93
CA GLU A 50 -17.79 25.33 41.16
C GLU A 50 -17.46 23.84 41.09
N LEU A 51 -16.32 23.46 41.64
CA LEU A 51 -15.83 22.09 41.69
C LEU A 51 -16.21 21.44 43.03
N ASP A 52 -16.82 20.26 42.97
CA ASP A 52 -17.11 19.41 44.12
C ASP A 52 -16.23 18.15 44.06
N ALA A 53 -15.50 17.87 45.15
CA ALA A 53 -14.63 16.71 45.23
C ALA A 53 -15.45 15.42 45.39
N THR A 54 -15.02 14.35 44.71
CA THR A 54 -15.64 13.02 44.85
C THR A 54 -15.10 12.23 46.04
N THR A 55 -13.93 12.60 46.56
CA THR A 55 -13.27 11.97 47.71
C THR A 55 -13.21 12.95 48.88
N LEU A 56 -13.06 12.41 50.10
CA LEU A 56 -12.95 13.23 51.32
C LEU A 56 -11.65 14.03 51.30
N GLN A 57 -11.70 15.26 50.81
CA GLN A 57 -10.61 16.23 50.84
C GLN A 57 -10.94 17.33 51.85
N ARG A 58 -9.94 17.88 52.54
CA ARG A 58 -10.17 19.07 53.39
C ARG A 58 -10.48 20.26 52.47
N ALA A 59 -11.41 21.12 52.90
CA ALA A 59 -11.88 22.25 52.09
C ALA A 59 -10.77 23.21 51.63
N ASP A 60 -9.67 23.31 52.39
CA ASP A 60 -8.55 24.22 52.09
C ASP A 60 -7.41 23.58 51.30
N CYS A 61 -7.55 22.31 50.89
CA CYS A 61 -6.51 21.62 50.13
C CYS A 61 -6.53 22.01 48.65
N LEU A 62 -5.34 22.08 48.04
CA LEU A 62 -5.20 22.27 46.60
C LEU A 62 -5.78 21.08 45.83
N VAL A 63 -6.41 21.36 44.68
CA VAL A 63 -6.99 20.32 43.81
C VAL A 63 -5.87 19.52 43.12
N PRO A 64 -5.83 18.18 43.26
CA PRO A 64 -4.84 17.34 42.58
C PRO A 64 -5.02 17.34 41.06
N ARG A 65 -3.90 17.22 40.31
CA ARG A 65 -3.86 17.30 38.83
C ARG A 65 -4.72 16.28 38.09
N ASN A 66 -4.86 15.06 38.63
CA ASN A 66 -5.69 14.00 38.08
C ASN A 66 -6.75 13.63 39.10
N SER A 67 -7.87 14.35 39.09
CA SER A 67 -8.94 14.22 40.07
C SER A 67 -10.30 14.06 39.39
N TYR A 68 -11.19 13.32 40.05
CA TYR A 68 -12.58 13.22 39.66
C TYR A 68 -13.38 14.27 40.44
N VAL A 69 -14.06 15.14 39.72
CA VAL A 69 -14.82 16.26 40.27
C VAL A 69 -16.23 16.27 39.71
N ARG A 70 -17.15 16.91 40.43
CA ARG A 70 -18.47 17.25 39.91
C ARG A 70 -18.54 18.74 39.66
N LEU A 71 -19.32 19.13 38.66
CA LEU A 71 -19.47 20.51 38.25
C LEU A 71 -20.83 21.02 38.70
N ARG A 72 -20.83 22.11 39.49
CA ARG A 72 -22.02 22.83 39.90
C ARG A 72 -22.04 24.19 39.21
N HIS A 73 -23.11 24.50 38.48
CA HIS A 73 -23.27 25.81 37.86
C HIS A 73 -23.69 26.83 38.92
N LEU A 74 -22.93 27.92 39.07
CA LEU A 74 -23.08 28.85 40.19
C LEU A 74 -24.38 29.66 40.10
N CYS A 75 -24.73 30.15 38.90
CA CYS A 75 -25.87 31.04 38.70
C CYS A 75 -27.22 30.34 38.96
N THR A 76 -27.39 29.10 38.47
CA THR A 76 -28.65 28.35 38.60
C THR A 76 -28.64 27.32 39.74
N ASN A 77 -27.51 27.14 40.43
CA ASN A 77 -27.31 26.13 41.46
C ASN A 77 -27.71 24.70 41.01
N THR A 78 -27.39 24.35 39.76
CA THR A 78 -27.69 23.04 39.17
C THR A 78 -26.42 22.25 38.91
N TRP A 79 -26.49 20.94 39.01
CA TRP A 79 -25.41 19.99 38.75
C TRP A 79 -25.38 19.58 37.29
N VAL A 80 -24.20 19.52 36.68
CA VAL A 80 -24.05 19.08 35.29
C VAL A 80 -24.31 17.56 35.20
N THR A 81 -25.09 17.15 34.20
CA THR A 81 -25.48 15.75 33.98
C THR A 81 -25.41 15.39 32.50
N SER A 82 -24.96 14.17 32.21
CA SER A 82 -24.95 13.60 30.88
C SER A 82 -26.38 13.33 30.38
N THR A 83 -26.61 13.49 29.07
CA THR A 83 -27.91 13.16 28.47
C THR A 83 -27.70 12.28 27.25
N SER A 84 -28.65 11.41 26.96
CA SER A 84 -28.65 10.57 25.74
C SER A 84 -29.40 11.24 24.58
N ILE A 85 -29.63 12.56 24.65
CA ILE A 85 -30.34 13.31 23.62
C ILE A 85 -29.32 13.73 22.55
N PRO A 86 -29.41 13.20 21.32
CA PRO A 86 -28.50 13.58 20.24
C PRO A 86 -28.78 15.00 19.74
N ILE A 87 -27.74 15.67 19.25
CA ILE A 87 -27.82 16.97 18.55
C ILE A 87 -27.92 16.74 17.04
N ASP A 88 -27.14 15.80 16.54
CA ASP A 88 -26.95 15.44 15.13
C ASP A 88 -27.96 14.39 14.68
N THR A 89 -29.27 14.70 14.78
CA THR A 89 -30.35 13.77 14.41
C THR A 89 -30.40 13.43 12.93
N ASP A 90 -29.74 14.22 12.08
CA ASP A 90 -29.74 14.07 10.63
C ASP A 90 -28.71 13.03 10.14
N GLU A 91 -27.76 12.63 11.00
CA GLU A 91 -26.72 11.64 10.69
C GLU A 91 -27.21 10.20 10.96
N GLU A 92 -26.79 9.24 10.13
CA GLU A 92 -27.18 7.82 10.26
C GLU A 92 -26.80 7.23 11.63
N ARG A 93 -25.73 7.76 12.24
CA ARG A 93 -25.29 7.43 13.60
C ARG A 93 -24.90 8.71 14.34
N PRO A 94 -25.79 9.26 15.19
CA PRO A 94 -25.49 10.46 15.96
C PRO A 94 -24.37 10.18 16.98
N VAL A 95 -23.38 11.07 17.02
CA VAL A 95 -22.23 11.01 17.95
C VAL A 95 -22.21 12.21 18.91
N MET A 96 -22.92 13.29 18.60
CA MET A 96 -22.97 14.49 19.44
C MET A 96 -24.14 14.41 20.42
N LEU A 97 -23.84 14.33 21.72
CA LEU A 97 -24.84 14.28 22.78
C LEU A 97 -24.94 15.63 23.51
N LYS A 98 -26.16 16.05 23.83
CA LYS A 98 -26.39 17.23 24.65
C LYS A 98 -25.94 16.97 26.09
N ILE A 99 -25.39 18.00 26.73
CA ILE A 99 -25.11 18.00 28.15
C ILE A 99 -26.08 18.97 28.83
N GLY A 100 -26.73 18.49 29.88
CA GLY A 100 -27.75 19.21 30.62
C GLY A 100 -27.32 19.51 32.04
N THR A 101 -28.21 20.17 32.79
CA THR A 101 -28.10 20.32 34.24
C THR A 101 -29.36 19.87 34.94
N CYS A 102 -29.21 19.35 36.16
CA CYS A 102 -30.29 18.90 37.03
C CYS A 102 -30.17 19.53 38.43
N GLN A 103 -31.27 19.65 39.17
CA GLN A 103 -31.23 20.12 40.56
C GLN A 103 -30.66 19.08 41.51
N THR A 104 -30.85 17.79 41.23
CA THR A 104 -30.38 16.70 42.09
C THR A 104 -28.92 16.40 41.85
N LYS A 105 -28.14 16.33 42.92
CA LYS A 105 -26.75 15.85 42.89
C LYS A 105 -26.76 14.34 42.63
N GLU A 106 -26.17 13.91 41.51
CA GLU A 106 -26.03 12.50 41.18
C GLU A 106 -24.57 12.04 41.34
N ASP A 107 -24.34 11.03 42.18
CA ASP A 107 -22.97 10.60 42.48
C ASP A 107 -22.24 9.95 41.31
N LYS A 108 -22.99 9.42 40.34
CA LYS A 108 -22.49 8.75 39.13
C LYS A 108 -21.94 9.73 38.09
N GLU A 109 -22.39 10.98 38.13
CA GLU A 109 -22.03 12.03 37.17
C GLU A 109 -20.78 12.75 37.70
N ALA A 110 -19.61 12.22 37.36
CA ALA A 110 -18.30 12.78 37.72
C ALA A 110 -17.42 12.92 36.47
N PHE A 111 -16.67 14.02 36.42
CA PHE A 111 -15.75 14.35 35.33
C PHE A 111 -14.31 14.17 35.80
N ALA A 112 -13.47 13.62 34.94
CA ALA A 112 -12.03 13.52 35.18
C ALA A 112 -11.34 14.80 34.68
N ILE A 113 -10.63 15.48 35.57
CA ILE A 113 -9.65 16.50 35.18
C ILE A 113 -8.38 15.74 34.79
N VAL A 114 -7.97 15.86 33.53
CA VAL A 114 -6.75 15.24 33.01
C VAL A 114 -5.79 16.35 32.59
N SER A 115 -4.59 16.38 33.19
CA SER A 115 -3.58 17.36 32.82
C SER A 115 -3.02 17.06 31.43
N VAL A 116 -3.07 18.03 30.52
CA VAL A 116 -2.47 17.95 29.18
C VAL A 116 -1.03 18.48 29.22
N PRO A 117 -0.05 17.76 28.64
CA PRO A 117 1.32 18.24 28.54
C PRO A 117 1.43 19.55 27.75
N LEU A 118 2.32 20.46 28.18
CA LEU A 118 2.56 21.73 27.48
C LEU A 118 3.05 21.54 26.04
N SER A 119 3.71 20.42 25.73
CA SER A 119 4.13 20.08 24.37
C SER A 119 2.96 19.90 23.42
N GLU A 120 1.86 19.25 23.87
CA GLU A 120 0.67 19.05 23.03
C GLU A 120 -0.06 20.36 22.75
N VAL A 121 -0.10 21.25 23.74
CA VAL A 121 -0.67 22.60 23.55
C VAL A 121 0.13 23.40 22.53
N ARG A 122 1.47 23.36 22.61
CA ARG A 122 2.35 24.01 21.61
C ARG A 122 2.16 23.42 20.22
N ASP A 123 2.03 22.10 20.10
CA ASP A 123 1.79 21.42 18.82
C ASP A 123 0.43 21.84 18.22
N LEU A 124 -0.61 22.01 19.05
CA LEU A 124 -1.92 22.50 18.65
C LEU A 124 -1.89 23.97 18.21
N ASP A 125 -1.23 24.83 18.97
CA ASP A 125 -1.08 26.25 18.64
C ASP A 125 -0.31 26.44 17.33
N PHE A 126 0.80 25.71 17.17
CA PHE A 126 1.57 25.69 15.93
C PHE A 126 0.71 25.27 14.72
N ALA A 127 -0.06 24.19 14.86
CA ALA A 127 -0.94 23.72 13.78
C ALA A 127 -2.04 24.76 13.43
N ASN A 128 -2.62 25.40 14.44
CA ASN A 128 -3.63 26.44 14.25
C ASN A 128 -3.08 27.68 13.53
N ASP A 129 -1.91 28.15 13.94
CA ASP A 129 -1.28 29.31 13.33
C ASP A 129 -0.79 29.00 11.92
N ALA A 130 -0.24 27.80 11.69
CA ALA A 130 0.10 27.32 10.36
C ALA A 130 -1.13 27.32 9.43
N ASN A 131 -2.29 26.82 9.89
CA ASN A 131 -3.52 26.84 9.11
C ASN A 131 -3.96 28.27 8.74
N LYS A 132 -3.92 29.24 9.68
CA LYS A 132 -4.27 30.65 9.39
C LYS A 132 -3.36 31.26 8.32
N VAL A 133 -2.05 31.02 8.42
CA VAL A 133 -1.05 31.52 7.46
C VAL A 133 -1.29 30.89 6.09
N LEU A 134 -1.43 29.56 6.02
CA LEU A 134 -1.67 28.84 4.76
C LEU A 134 -3.00 29.26 4.13
N ALA A 135 -4.08 29.40 4.90
CA ALA A 135 -5.38 29.85 4.39
C ALA A 135 -5.32 31.25 3.77
N THR A 136 -4.56 32.17 4.39
CA THR A 136 -4.32 33.51 3.84
C THR A 136 -3.54 33.44 2.53
N THR A 137 -2.52 32.57 2.48
CA THR A 137 -1.73 32.32 1.27
C THR A 137 -2.57 31.74 0.14
N VAL A 138 -3.44 30.76 0.41
CA VAL A 138 -4.33 30.18 -0.60
C VAL A 138 -5.20 31.26 -1.24
N LYS A 139 -5.83 32.13 -0.43
CA LYS A 139 -6.63 33.24 -0.96
C LYS A 139 -5.81 34.21 -1.81
N LYS A 140 -4.56 34.49 -1.43
CA LYS A 140 -3.65 35.34 -2.22
C LYS A 140 -3.19 34.67 -3.51
N LEU A 141 -2.96 33.36 -3.49
CA LEU A 141 -2.65 32.56 -4.68
C LEU A 141 -3.82 32.52 -5.64
N GLU A 142 -5.04 32.32 -5.13
CA GLU A 142 -6.27 32.42 -5.92
C GLU A 142 -6.40 33.80 -6.57
N ASN A 143 -6.00 34.87 -5.87
CA ASN A 143 -6.05 36.23 -6.40
C ASN A 143 -4.86 36.59 -7.30
N GLY A 144 -3.78 35.82 -7.31
CA GLY A 144 -2.56 36.09 -8.08
C GLY A 144 -1.65 37.18 -7.50
N THR A 145 -1.85 37.59 -6.24
CA THR A 145 -1.17 38.74 -5.62
C THR A 145 -0.01 38.38 -4.70
N ILE A 146 0.48 37.13 -4.73
CA ILE A 146 1.53 36.66 -3.82
C ILE A 146 2.87 37.35 -4.08
N THR A 147 3.48 37.89 -3.02
CA THR A 147 4.80 38.51 -3.11
C THR A 147 5.94 37.49 -2.95
N GLN A 148 7.15 37.86 -3.37
CA GLN A 148 8.34 37.00 -3.23
C GLN A 148 8.67 36.67 -1.77
N ASN A 149 8.49 37.63 -0.86
CA ASN A 149 8.77 37.44 0.57
C ASN A 149 7.78 36.47 1.20
N GLU A 150 6.48 36.63 0.92
CA GLU A 150 5.43 35.72 1.41
C GLU A 150 5.66 34.30 0.91
N ARG A 151 6.04 34.13 -0.35
CA ARG A 151 6.41 32.82 -0.90
C ARG A 151 7.55 32.19 -0.10
N ARG A 152 8.60 32.96 0.24
CA ARG A 152 9.74 32.46 1.02
C ARG A 152 9.33 32.03 2.44
N PHE A 153 8.43 32.79 3.08
CA PHE A 153 7.87 32.42 4.38
C PHE A 153 7.02 31.15 4.32
N VAL A 154 6.19 31.00 3.30
CA VAL A 154 5.35 29.81 3.10
C VAL A 154 6.20 28.58 2.82
N THR A 155 7.24 28.70 2.00
CA THR A 155 8.21 27.62 1.79
C THR A 155 8.82 27.18 3.12
N LYS A 156 9.28 28.13 3.95
CA LYS A 156 9.86 27.81 5.25
C LYS A 156 8.87 27.14 6.20
N LEU A 157 7.61 27.60 6.21
CA LEU A 157 6.55 26.99 7.00
C LEU A 157 6.26 25.54 6.56
N LEU A 158 6.24 25.27 5.25
CA LEU A 158 6.05 23.91 4.73
C LEU A 158 7.22 22.98 5.11
N GLU A 159 8.45 23.48 5.12
CA GLU A 159 9.60 22.73 5.63
C GLU A 159 9.43 22.40 7.11
N ASP A 160 9.03 23.37 7.93
CA ASP A 160 8.83 23.17 9.36
C ASP A 160 7.67 22.19 9.63
N LEU A 161 6.63 22.18 8.78
CA LEU A 161 5.55 21.18 8.83
C LEU A 161 6.04 19.76 8.53
N ILE A 162 7.01 19.58 7.63
CA ILE A 162 7.62 18.27 7.34
C ILE A 162 8.33 17.75 8.60
N PHE A 163 9.17 18.58 9.23
CA PHE A 163 9.86 18.20 10.47
C PHE A 163 8.89 17.97 11.64
N PHE A 164 7.84 18.79 11.73
CA PHE A 164 6.78 18.62 12.73
C PHE A 164 6.12 17.25 12.62
N VAL A 165 5.65 16.86 11.42
CA VAL A 165 4.99 15.57 11.21
C VAL A 165 5.97 14.39 11.34
N ALA A 166 7.23 14.58 10.91
CA ALA A 166 8.26 13.56 11.03
C ALA A 166 8.74 13.32 12.47
N ASP A 167 8.51 14.28 13.37
CA ASP A 167 9.03 14.27 14.75
C ASP A 167 10.57 14.18 14.80
N VAL A 168 11.24 14.89 13.87
CA VAL A 168 12.70 14.92 13.71
C VAL A 168 13.19 16.36 13.86
N LEU A 169 14.30 16.54 14.58
CA LEU A 169 14.96 17.84 14.69
C LEU A 169 15.64 18.23 13.37
N ASN A 170 15.49 19.49 12.99
CA ASN A 170 16.13 20.02 11.80
C ASN A 170 17.64 20.27 12.06
N ASN A 171 18.46 19.33 11.61
CA ASN A 171 19.93 19.38 11.74
C ASN A 171 20.63 19.91 10.46
N GLY A 172 19.90 20.59 9.56
CA GLY A 172 20.43 21.03 8.26
C GLY A 172 20.42 19.97 7.16
N GLN A 173 19.67 18.89 7.37
CA GLN A 173 19.44 17.83 6.38
C GLN A 173 18.48 18.31 5.27
N GLU A 174 18.62 17.75 4.06
CA GLU A 174 17.71 18.07 2.96
C GLU A 174 16.27 17.68 3.31
N VAL A 175 15.37 18.66 3.28
CA VAL A 175 13.99 18.51 3.78
C VAL A 175 13.21 17.46 2.98
N LEU A 176 13.50 17.32 1.69
CA LEU A 176 12.83 16.37 0.81
C LEU A 176 13.24 14.91 1.07
N ASP A 177 14.38 14.67 1.72
CA ASP A 177 14.92 13.33 1.98
C ASP A 177 14.63 12.82 3.40
N VAL A 178 13.95 13.62 4.24
CA VAL A 178 13.61 13.23 5.61
C VAL A 178 12.73 11.98 5.61
N VAL A 179 13.24 10.88 6.18
CA VAL A 179 12.52 9.61 6.28
C VAL A 179 11.88 9.50 7.66
N ILE A 180 10.60 9.11 7.70
CA ILE A 180 9.91 8.81 8.96
C ILE A 180 10.12 7.33 9.28
N THR A 181 10.87 7.07 10.34
CA THR A 181 11.03 5.73 10.92
C THR A 181 9.88 5.36 11.86
N LYS A 182 9.33 6.35 12.58
CA LYS A 182 8.19 6.14 13.49
C LYS A 182 7.21 7.32 13.42
N PRO A 183 6.04 7.19 12.75
CA PRO A 183 5.10 8.28 12.62
C PRO A 183 4.41 8.63 13.96
N ASN A 184 4.25 9.93 14.23
CA ASN A 184 3.50 10.42 15.39
C ASN A 184 2.02 10.66 15.02
N ARG A 185 1.15 9.78 15.53
CA ARG A 185 -0.28 9.77 15.17
C ARG A 185 -1.03 11.03 15.61
N GLU A 186 -0.69 11.61 16.75
CA GLU A 186 -1.37 12.81 17.25
C GLU A 186 -1.03 14.03 16.38
N ARG A 187 0.22 14.18 15.96
CA ARG A 187 0.60 15.25 15.01
C ARG A 187 -0.04 15.06 13.64
N GLN A 188 -0.07 13.83 13.11
CA GLN A 188 -0.79 13.55 11.87
C GLN A 188 -2.30 13.82 11.99
N LYS A 189 -2.89 13.60 13.18
CA LYS A 189 -4.29 13.93 13.46
C LYS A 189 -4.50 15.44 13.47
N LEU A 190 -3.61 16.22 14.07
CA LEU A 190 -3.66 17.69 14.04
C LEU A 190 -3.62 18.23 12.61
N MET A 191 -2.81 17.65 11.72
CA MET A 191 -2.77 18.05 10.29
C MET A 191 -4.15 17.99 9.62
N ARG A 192 -4.97 16.99 9.97
CA ARG A 192 -6.33 16.82 9.45
C ARG A 192 -7.34 17.70 10.20
N GLU A 193 -7.41 17.58 11.53
CA GLU A 193 -8.44 18.24 12.35
C GLU A 193 -8.30 19.77 12.36
N GLN A 194 -7.07 20.29 12.23
CA GLN A 194 -6.82 21.74 12.12
C GLN A 194 -6.83 22.25 10.67
N ASN A 195 -7.35 21.46 9.73
CA ASN A 195 -7.53 21.81 8.31
C ASN A 195 -6.24 22.13 7.51
N ILE A 196 -5.06 21.81 8.03
CA ILE A 196 -3.80 22.05 7.31
C ILE A 196 -3.78 21.30 5.97
N LEU A 197 -4.21 20.03 5.95
CA LEU A 197 -4.29 19.24 4.71
C LEU A 197 -5.21 19.89 3.67
N ALA A 198 -6.30 20.53 4.10
CA ALA A 198 -7.20 21.27 3.20
C ALA A 198 -6.47 22.45 2.54
N GLN A 199 -5.69 23.21 3.33
CA GLN A 199 -4.92 24.35 2.81
C GLN A 199 -3.77 23.90 1.91
N VAL A 200 -3.10 22.79 2.23
CA VAL A 200 -2.05 22.20 1.36
C VAL A 200 -2.64 21.86 -0.01
N PHE A 201 -3.81 21.22 -0.07
CA PHE A 201 -4.52 21.02 -1.34
C PHE A 201 -4.95 22.33 -1.99
N GLY A 202 -5.31 23.35 -1.20
CA GLY A 202 -5.57 24.70 -1.69
C GLY A 202 -4.37 25.28 -2.44
N ILE A 203 -3.15 25.14 -1.90
CA ILE A 203 -1.90 25.57 -2.55
C ILE A 203 -1.62 24.76 -3.82
N LEU A 204 -1.92 23.45 -3.82
CA LEU A 204 -1.77 22.61 -5.01
C LEU A 204 -2.77 22.94 -6.12
N LYS A 205 -3.94 23.51 -5.82
CA LYS A 205 -5.00 23.81 -6.80
C LYS A 205 -5.03 25.27 -7.25
N ALA A 206 -4.87 26.21 -6.32
CA ALA A 206 -5.08 27.64 -6.54
C ALA A 206 -4.26 28.22 -7.70
N PRO A 207 -2.97 27.88 -7.88
CA PRO A 207 -2.17 28.44 -8.97
C PRO A 207 -2.63 28.02 -10.37
N PHE A 208 -3.32 26.88 -10.49
CA PHE A 208 -3.73 26.30 -11.78
C PHE A 208 -5.22 26.52 -12.09
N LYS A 209 -5.98 27.12 -11.18
CA LYS A 209 -7.40 27.37 -11.39
C LYS A 209 -7.57 28.57 -12.34
N GLU A 210 -8.24 28.35 -13.46
CA GLU A 210 -8.60 29.43 -14.37
C GLU A 210 -9.65 30.35 -13.71
N LYS A 211 -9.40 31.66 -13.71
CA LYS A 211 -10.45 32.62 -13.35
C LYS A 211 -11.28 32.94 -14.60
N ALA A 212 -12.54 33.30 -14.38
CA ALA A 212 -13.39 33.82 -15.43
C ALA A 212 -12.80 35.14 -15.99
N GLY A 213 -12.10 35.06 -17.13
CA GLY A 213 -11.56 36.21 -17.87
C GLY A 213 -10.08 36.53 -17.68
N GLU A 214 -9.43 36.01 -16.63
CA GLU A 214 -7.98 36.07 -16.42
C GLU A 214 -7.47 34.62 -16.34
N GLY A 215 -6.65 34.18 -17.29
CA GLY A 215 -6.15 32.80 -17.34
C GLY A 215 -5.49 32.31 -16.04
N SER A 216 -5.24 31.01 -15.93
CA SER A 216 -4.53 30.42 -14.79
C SER A 216 -3.21 31.14 -14.49
N MET A 217 -2.91 31.39 -13.20
CA MET A 217 -1.66 32.04 -12.78
C MET A 217 -0.42 31.27 -13.25
N LEU A 218 -0.48 29.94 -13.21
CA LEU A 218 0.56 29.03 -13.69
C LEU A 218 -0.08 27.95 -14.56
N ARG A 219 0.63 27.51 -15.61
CA ARG A 219 0.34 26.24 -16.28
C ARG A 219 1.33 25.19 -15.79
N LEU A 220 0.90 23.93 -15.73
CA LEU A 220 1.76 22.84 -15.30
C LEU A 220 2.99 22.68 -16.21
N GLU A 221 2.83 22.96 -17.51
CA GLU A 221 3.88 22.92 -18.52
C GLU A 221 5.01 23.94 -18.26
N ASP A 222 4.69 25.07 -17.64
CA ASP A 222 5.65 26.15 -17.38
C ASP A 222 6.57 25.85 -16.18
N LEU A 223 6.25 24.84 -15.36
CA LEU A 223 7.05 24.45 -14.19
C LEU A 223 8.45 23.93 -14.53
N GLY A 224 8.72 23.63 -15.81
CA GLY A 224 10.06 23.28 -16.30
C GLY A 224 11.02 24.48 -16.38
N ASP A 225 10.50 25.71 -16.37
CA ASP A 225 11.31 26.93 -16.49
C ASP A 225 11.91 27.34 -15.13
N GLN A 226 13.17 27.76 -15.14
CA GLN A 226 13.91 28.22 -13.96
C GLN A 226 13.22 29.38 -13.24
N ARG A 227 12.45 30.21 -13.96
CA ARG A 227 11.64 31.30 -13.37
C ARG A 227 10.64 30.80 -12.32
N TYR A 228 10.12 29.58 -12.50
CA TYR A 228 9.13 28.98 -11.61
C TYR A 228 9.73 27.97 -10.61
N ALA A 229 11.06 27.83 -10.56
CA ALA A 229 11.74 26.93 -9.62
C ALA A 229 11.29 27.09 -8.14
N PRO A 230 11.07 28.32 -7.60
CA PRO A 230 10.56 28.47 -6.24
C PRO A 230 9.14 27.91 -6.04
N TYR A 231 8.29 27.99 -7.07
CA TYR A 231 6.94 27.40 -7.02
C TYR A 231 7.02 25.88 -7.12
N LYS A 232 7.86 25.35 -8.01
CA LYS A 232 8.12 23.90 -8.12
C LYS A 232 8.59 23.32 -6.78
N TYR A 233 9.53 23.98 -6.10
CA TYR A 233 10.00 23.56 -4.78
C TYR A 233 8.88 23.61 -3.71
N MET A 234 8.07 24.67 -3.70
CA MET A 234 6.91 24.77 -2.81
C MET A 234 5.90 23.62 -3.03
N LEU A 235 5.62 23.24 -4.28
CA LEU A 235 4.72 22.12 -4.60
C LEU A 235 5.32 20.78 -4.17
N ARG A 236 6.63 20.56 -4.35
CA ARG A 236 7.35 19.37 -3.85
C ARG A 236 7.20 19.21 -2.34
N LEU A 237 7.34 20.31 -1.58
CA LEU A 237 7.13 20.31 -0.13
C LEU A 237 5.69 19.96 0.23
N CYS A 238 4.69 20.49 -0.48
CA CYS A 238 3.28 20.13 -0.27
C CYS A 238 3.04 18.62 -0.43
N TYR A 239 3.55 18.01 -1.50
CA TYR A 239 3.45 16.55 -1.69
C TYR A 239 4.20 15.77 -0.62
N ARG A 240 5.37 16.25 -0.17
CA ARG A 240 6.11 15.62 0.93
C ARG A 240 5.33 15.66 2.25
N VAL A 241 4.69 16.79 2.58
CA VAL A 241 3.79 16.91 3.74
C VAL A 241 2.63 15.91 3.65
N LEU A 242 2.00 15.77 2.46
CA LEU A 242 0.92 14.81 2.24
C LEU A 242 1.42 13.36 2.44
N ARG A 243 2.58 13.01 1.88
CA ARG A 243 3.20 11.69 2.00
C ARG A 243 3.42 11.30 3.46
N HIS A 244 3.96 12.21 4.27
CA HIS A 244 4.21 11.97 5.69
C HIS A 244 2.92 11.93 6.53
N SER A 245 1.92 12.73 6.15
CA SER A 245 0.64 12.80 6.88
C SER A 245 -0.22 11.54 6.70
N GLN A 246 -0.01 10.76 5.64
CA GLN A 246 -0.80 9.56 5.34
C GLN A 246 -0.14 8.23 5.76
N GLN A 247 1.15 8.25 6.10
CA GLN A 247 1.91 7.06 6.47
C GLN A 247 1.25 6.34 7.65
N ASP A 248 0.87 5.07 7.45
CA ASP A 248 0.20 4.19 8.42
C ASP A 248 -1.06 4.77 9.07
N TYR A 249 -1.76 5.71 8.41
CA TYR A 249 -2.94 6.35 8.96
C TYR A 249 -4.14 6.40 8.00
N ARG A 250 -4.99 5.37 8.11
CA ARG A 250 -6.18 5.16 7.29
C ARG A 250 -7.13 6.37 7.16
N LYS A 251 -7.44 7.07 8.25
CA LYS A 251 -8.34 8.23 8.21
C LYS A 251 -7.78 9.39 7.37
N ASN A 252 -6.46 9.59 7.38
CA ASN A 252 -5.79 10.60 6.55
C ASN A 252 -5.72 10.15 5.09
N GLN A 253 -5.47 8.87 4.83
CA GLN A 253 -5.53 8.30 3.48
C GLN A 253 -6.91 8.51 2.83
N GLU A 254 -7.99 8.22 3.55
CA GLU A 254 -9.36 8.44 3.06
C GLU A 254 -9.64 9.92 2.78
N TYR A 255 -9.13 10.82 3.62
CA TYR A 255 -9.26 12.26 3.40
C TYR A 255 -8.53 12.74 2.14
N ILE A 256 -7.26 12.31 1.97
CA ILE A 256 -6.41 12.67 0.82
C ILE A 256 -6.97 12.08 -0.47
N ALA A 257 -7.50 10.85 -0.44
CA ALA A 257 -8.10 10.18 -1.59
C ALA A 257 -9.30 10.94 -2.20
N LYS A 258 -9.99 11.81 -1.45
CA LYS A 258 -11.05 12.66 -2.01
C LYS A 258 -10.52 13.62 -3.10
N ASN A 259 -9.25 14.00 -3.02
CA ASN A 259 -8.58 14.89 -3.96
C ASN A 259 -7.67 14.16 -4.94
N PHE A 260 -7.86 12.83 -5.10
CA PHE A 260 -7.02 12.00 -5.96
C PHE A 260 -6.92 12.55 -7.39
N CYS A 261 -8.03 13.04 -7.97
CA CYS A 261 -8.04 13.64 -9.31
C CYS A 261 -7.10 14.84 -9.50
N VAL A 262 -6.89 15.62 -8.45
CA VAL A 262 -5.95 16.74 -8.51
C VAL A 262 -4.52 16.20 -8.56
N MET A 263 -4.19 15.23 -7.71
CA MET A 263 -2.87 14.61 -7.70
C MET A 263 -2.59 13.91 -9.04
N GLN A 264 -3.58 13.23 -9.61
CA GLN A 264 -3.51 12.60 -10.93
C GLN A 264 -3.14 13.60 -12.03
N SER A 265 -3.76 14.78 -12.05
CA SER A 265 -3.50 15.80 -13.08
C SER A 265 -2.08 16.39 -13.03
N GLN A 266 -1.35 16.19 -11.93
CA GLN A 266 -0.04 16.78 -11.69
C GLN A 266 1.11 15.76 -11.70
N ILE A 267 0.82 14.51 -12.06
CA ILE A 267 1.82 13.47 -12.32
C ILE A 267 2.67 13.89 -13.54
N GLY A 268 3.99 13.69 -13.48
CA GLY A 268 4.87 13.97 -14.61
C GLY A 268 5.43 15.38 -14.72
N TYR A 269 5.21 16.25 -13.74
CA TYR A 269 5.80 17.59 -13.72
C TYR A 269 6.97 17.73 -12.72
N ASP A 270 7.49 16.60 -12.24
CA ASP A 270 8.64 16.55 -11.33
C ASP A 270 8.40 17.36 -10.02
N ILE A 271 7.18 17.20 -9.48
CA ILE A 271 6.72 17.81 -8.24
C ILE A 271 6.50 16.79 -7.10
N LEU A 272 6.98 15.54 -7.26
CA LEU A 272 6.84 14.44 -6.30
C LEU A 272 5.39 13.97 -6.02
N ALA A 273 4.47 14.22 -6.95
CA ALA A 273 3.10 13.71 -6.86
C ALA A 273 3.05 12.18 -6.84
N GLU A 274 3.92 11.54 -7.63
CA GLU A 274 3.96 10.10 -7.87
C GLU A 274 4.25 9.32 -6.59
N ASP A 275 5.27 9.71 -5.82
CA ASP A 275 5.61 9.08 -4.53
C ASP A 275 4.44 9.10 -3.53
N THR A 276 3.66 10.19 -3.55
CA THR A 276 2.50 10.34 -2.66
C THR A 276 1.34 9.46 -3.11
N ILE A 277 1.12 9.33 -4.42
CA ILE A 277 0.09 8.47 -5.01
C ILE A 277 0.42 7.01 -4.76
N THR A 278 1.65 6.57 -5.04
CA THR A 278 2.07 5.18 -4.78
C THR A 278 1.88 4.83 -3.31
N ALA A 279 2.34 5.69 -2.39
CA ALA A 279 2.16 5.46 -0.96
C ALA A 279 0.68 5.45 -0.53
N LEU A 280 -0.19 6.19 -1.21
CA LEU A 280 -1.64 6.20 -0.94
C LEU A 280 -2.33 4.94 -1.45
N LEU A 281 -1.88 4.42 -2.60
CA LEU A 281 -2.47 3.25 -3.25
C LEU A 281 -1.96 1.93 -2.67
N HIS A 282 -0.77 1.94 -2.07
CA HIS A 282 -0.20 0.79 -1.39
C HIS A 282 -1.17 0.22 -0.36
N ASN A 283 -1.51 -1.06 -0.49
CA ASN A 283 -2.44 -1.79 0.38
C ASN A 283 -3.87 -1.22 0.50
N ASN A 284 -4.34 -0.43 -0.48
CA ASN A 284 -5.68 0.16 -0.50
C ASN A 284 -6.53 -0.31 -1.70
N ARG A 285 -6.93 -1.60 -1.70
CA ARG A 285 -7.73 -2.24 -2.77
C ARG A 285 -8.94 -1.42 -3.25
N LYS A 286 -9.75 -0.87 -2.33
CA LYS A 286 -10.95 -0.09 -2.70
C LYS A 286 -10.62 1.21 -3.46
N LEU A 287 -9.47 1.83 -3.18
CA LEU A 287 -9.04 3.03 -3.89
C LEU A 287 -8.51 2.67 -5.28
N LEU A 288 -7.74 1.59 -5.36
CA LEU A 288 -7.23 1.03 -6.62
C LEU A 288 -8.37 0.71 -7.60
N GLU A 289 -9.36 -0.07 -7.16
CA GLU A 289 -10.49 -0.49 -8.00
C GLU A 289 -11.38 0.67 -8.45
N LYS A 290 -11.50 1.74 -7.65
CA LYS A 290 -12.39 2.88 -7.94
C LYS A 290 -11.73 3.98 -8.79
N HIS A 291 -10.44 4.23 -8.58
CA HIS A 291 -9.78 5.44 -9.08
C HIS A 291 -8.67 5.17 -10.12
N ILE A 292 -8.28 3.92 -10.34
CA ILE A 292 -7.36 3.56 -11.41
C ILE A 292 -8.16 3.16 -12.64
N THR A 293 -8.06 3.95 -13.70
CA THR A 293 -8.65 3.69 -15.01
C THR A 293 -7.56 3.59 -16.07
N ALA A 294 -7.96 3.34 -17.31
CA ALA A 294 -7.06 3.24 -18.46
C ALA A 294 -6.19 4.50 -18.66
N LYS A 295 -6.76 5.70 -18.42
CA LYS A 295 -6.08 6.98 -18.65
C LYS A 295 -4.90 7.19 -17.70
N GLU A 296 -5.03 6.75 -16.44
CA GLU A 296 -3.94 6.85 -15.46
C GLU A 296 -2.79 5.93 -15.85
N ILE A 297 -3.09 4.68 -16.21
CA ILE A 297 -2.07 3.74 -16.65
C ILE A 297 -1.35 4.28 -17.89
N GLU A 298 -2.07 4.83 -18.86
CA GLU A 298 -1.48 5.48 -20.03
C GLU A 298 -0.55 6.63 -19.65
N THR A 299 -0.95 7.46 -18.68
CA THR A 299 -0.12 8.56 -18.17
C THR A 299 1.16 8.02 -17.53
N PHE A 300 1.08 6.99 -16.68
CA PHE A 300 2.26 6.35 -16.09
C PHE A 300 3.18 5.74 -17.15
N VAL A 301 2.65 5.08 -18.17
CA VAL A 301 3.44 4.54 -19.28
C VAL A 301 4.12 5.66 -20.08
N SER A 302 3.43 6.77 -20.30
CA SER A 302 4.02 7.94 -20.98
C SER A 302 5.19 8.55 -20.19
N LEU A 303 5.12 8.54 -18.86
CA LEU A 303 6.19 9.01 -17.99
C LEU A 303 7.34 8.04 -17.89
N LEU A 304 7.05 6.75 -17.85
CA LEU A 304 8.05 5.72 -17.93
C LEU A 304 8.85 5.85 -19.23
N ARG A 305 8.19 6.14 -20.36
CA ARG A 305 8.86 6.43 -21.64
C ARG A 305 9.74 7.67 -21.59
N ARG A 306 9.31 8.74 -20.92
CA ARG A 306 10.03 10.03 -20.90
C ARG A 306 11.20 10.06 -19.91
N ASN A 307 10.99 9.56 -18.70
CA ASN A 307 11.97 9.66 -17.61
C ASN A 307 12.83 8.39 -17.46
N ARG A 308 12.35 7.22 -17.95
CA ARG A 308 12.96 5.89 -17.77
C ARG A 308 13.39 5.54 -16.34
N GLU A 309 12.78 6.17 -15.34
CA GLU A 309 13.13 5.90 -13.94
C GLU A 309 12.55 4.54 -13.49
N PRO A 310 13.39 3.62 -12.97
CA PRO A 310 12.94 2.28 -12.60
C PRO A 310 11.82 2.24 -11.53
N ARG A 311 11.69 3.30 -10.71
CA ARG A 311 10.67 3.40 -9.67
C ARG A 311 9.25 3.34 -10.22
N PHE A 312 9.01 3.82 -11.44
CA PHE A 312 7.70 3.75 -12.08
C PHE A 312 7.24 2.32 -12.37
N LEU A 313 8.17 1.42 -12.69
CA LEU A 313 7.87 0.00 -12.86
C LEU A 313 7.48 -0.64 -11.53
N ASP A 314 8.15 -0.26 -10.44
CA ASP A 314 7.81 -0.69 -9.09
C ASP A 314 6.42 -0.19 -8.68
N TYR A 315 6.08 1.05 -9.07
CA TYR A 315 4.74 1.60 -8.82
C TYR A 315 3.67 0.80 -9.57
N LEU A 316 3.86 0.52 -10.86
CA LEU A 316 2.94 -0.34 -11.63
C LEU A 316 2.83 -1.75 -11.01
N SER A 317 3.95 -2.28 -10.51
CA SER A 317 4.01 -3.57 -9.81
C SER A 317 3.18 -3.55 -8.52
N ASP A 318 3.23 -2.47 -7.75
CA ASP A 318 2.40 -2.24 -6.56
C ASP A 318 0.92 -2.02 -6.86
N LEU A 319 0.57 -1.53 -8.06
CA LEU A 319 -0.85 -1.44 -8.47
C LEU A 319 -1.48 -2.80 -8.77
N CYS A 320 -0.68 -3.79 -9.20
CA CYS A 320 -1.16 -5.14 -9.49
C CYS A 320 -1.59 -5.92 -8.23
N VAL A 321 -1.07 -5.55 -7.04
CA VAL A 321 -1.22 -6.34 -5.80
C VAL A 321 -1.66 -5.45 -4.63
N SER A 322 -2.60 -5.93 -3.83
CA SER A 322 -2.99 -5.27 -2.57
C SER A 322 -3.07 -6.31 -1.46
N ASN A 323 -2.37 -6.09 -0.34
CA ASN A 323 -2.29 -7.04 0.77
C ASN A 323 -1.97 -8.47 0.29
N THR A 324 -0.93 -8.61 -0.55
CA THR A 324 -0.50 -9.87 -1.17
C THR A 324 -1.54 -10.60 -2.02
N THR A 325 -2.67 -9.96 -2.36
CA THR A 325 -3.70 -10.51 -3.26
C THR A 325 -3.69 -9.75 -4.58
N ALA A 326 -3.82 -10.47 -5.71
CA ALA A 326 -3.90 -9.84 -7.02
C ALA A 326 -5.19 -9.03 -7.18
N ILE A 327 -5.13 -7.95 -7.98
CA ILE A 327 -6.31 -7.20 -8.43
C ILE A 327 -6.48 -7.43 -9.94
N PRO A 328 -7.36 -8.36 -10.36
CA PRO A 328 -7.49 -8.76 -11.76
C PRO A 328 -7.78 -7.61 -12.73
N VAL A 329 -8.63 -6.66 -12.32
CA VAL A 329 -9.03 -5.51 -13.15
C VAL A 329 -7.83 -4.60 -13.44
N THR A 330 -7.02 -4.32 -12.41
CA THR A 330 -5.84 -3.46 -12.56
C THR A 330 -4.73 -4.17 -13.33
N GLN A 331 -4.52 -5.48 -13.07
CA GLN A 331 -3.61 -6.31 -13.86
C GLN A 331 -4.00 -6.30 -15.34
N GLU A 332 -5.27 -6.51 -15.69
CA GLU A 332 -5.74 -6.51 -17.08
C GLU A 332 -5.43 -5.19 -17.79
N LEU A 333 -5.69 -4.06 -17.14
CA LEU A 333 -5.38 -2.74 -17.68
C LEU A 333 -3.87 -2.59 -17.93
N ILE A 334 -3.04 -2.90 -16.93
CA ILE A 334 -1.58 -2.79 -17.05
C ILE A 334 -1.06 -3.71 -18.17
N CYS A 335 -1.57 -4.93 -18.29
CA CYS A 335 -1.22 -5.86 -19.37
C CYS A 335 -1.50 -5.27 -20.75
N LYS A 336 -2.69 -4.73 -20.96
CA LYS A 336 -3.08 -4.15 -22.26
C LYS A 336 -2.21 -2.96 -22.66
N PHE A 337 -1.83 -2.11 -21.70
CA PHE A 337 -1.02 -0.92 -21.99
C PHE A 337 0.48 -1.23 -22.10
N MET A 338 1.06 -2.00 -21.17
CA MET A 338 2.49 -2.30 -21.15
C MET A 338 2.91 -3.24 -22.29
N LEU A 339 2.10 -4.25 -22.59
CA LEU A 339 2.41 -5.24 -23.64
C LEU A 339 1.87 -4.83 -25.02
N SER A 340 1.34 -3.61 -25.14
CA SER A 340 0.94 -3.06 -26.44
C SER A 340 2.17 -2.90 -27.34
N PRO A 341 2.09 -3.29 -28.63
CA PRO A 341 3.21 -3.15 -29.55
C PRO A 341 3.68 -1.70 -29.71
N GLY A 342 2.78 -0.72 -29.50
CA GLY A 342 3.13 0.70 -29.50
C GLY A 342 4.00 1.15 -28.33
N ASN A 343 4.17 0.32 -27.29
CA ASN A 343 4.96 0.57 -26.09
C ASN A 343 6.15 -0.40 -25.91
N ALA A 344 6.44 -1.20 -26.94
CA ALA A 344 7.54 -2.17 -26.91
C ALA A 344 8.93 -1.53 -26.79
N ASP A 345 9.08 -0.24 -27.11
CA ASP A 345 10.31 0.54 -26.97
C ASP A 345 10.72 0.75 -25.49
N ILE A 346 9.76 0.70 -24.58
CA ILE A 346 9.98 0.91 -23.15
C ILE A 346 10.58 -0.36 -22.51
N LEU A 347 10.21 -1.54 -23.02
CA LEU A 347 10.59 -2.82 -22.47
C LEU A 347 11.96 -3.28 -22.99
N ILE A 348 12.75 -3.88 -22.10
CA ILE A 348 13.98 -4.59 -22.46
C ILE A 348 13.58 -5.96 -23.00
N GLN A 349 14.04 -6.28 -24.22
CA GLN A 349 13.84 -7.59 -24.84
C GLN A 349 14.95 -8.55 -24.42
N THR A 350 14.56 -9.76 -24.05
CA THR A 350 15.48 -10.82 -23.66
C THR A 350 15.45 -11.92 -24.70
N LYS A 351 16.61 -12.32 -25.24
CA LYS A 351 16.73 -13.39 -26.23
C LYS A 351 17.86 -14.33 -25.87
N LEU A 352 17.68 -15.60 -26.21
CA LEU A 352 18.75 -16.59 -26.21
C LEU A 352 19.42 -16.57 -27.58
N VAL A 353 20.73 -16.37 -27.62
CA VAL A 353 21.51 -16.29 -28.87
C VAL A 353 22.55 -17.39 -28.84
N SER A 354 22.51 -18.29 -29.83
CA SER A 354 23.57 -19.28 -30.06
C SER A 354 24.73 -18.64 -30.82
N MET A 355 25.96 -18.89 -30.37
CA MET A 355 27.18 -18.41 -31.02
C MET A 355 27.65 -19.29 -32.20
N GLN A 356 26.86 -20.29 -32.64
CA GLN A 356 27.20 -21.12 -33.79
C GLN A 356 26.56 -20.62 -35.10
N GLY A 357 27.39 -20.00 -35.97
CA GLY A 357 27.37 -20.25 -37.41
C GLY A 357 26.84 -19.17 -38.37
N ASP A 358 27.71 -18.24 -38.76
CA ASP A 358 27.64 -17.54 -40.07
C ASP A 358 28.95 -17.77 -40.88
N SER A 359 29.51 -18.99 -40.78
CA SER A 359 30.61 -19.47 -41.64
C SER A 359 30.20 -20.79 -42.30
N PRO A 360 29.96 -20.82 -43.63
CA PRO A 360 29.60 -22.04 -44.32
C PRO A 360 30.86 -22.82 -44.71
N MET A 361 31.47 -23.56 -43.77
CA MET A 361 32.24 -24.77 -44.10
C MET A 361 32.63 -25.56 -42.84
N GLU A 362 32.28 -26.84 -42.86
CA GLU A 362 32.83 -27.96 -42.08
C GLU A 362 32.70 -27.89 -40.55
N SER A 363 31.75 -28.67 -40.01
CA SER A 363 32.10 -29.95 -39.35
C SER A 363 30.87 -30.61 -38.72
N THR A 364 30.60 -31.84 -39.17
CA THR A 364 29.69 -32.79 -38.53
C THR A 364 30.42 -33.43 -37.35
N ILE A 365 30.32 -32.87 -36.15
CA ILE A 365 30.57 -33.59 -34.89
C ILE A 365 29.57 -33.08 -33.86
N LEU A 366 28.87 -34.03 -33.23
CA LEU A 366 27.92 -33.81 -32.14
C LEU A 366 28.64 -33.17 -30.93
N SER A 367 28.44 -31.88 -30.69
CA SER A 367 28.66 -31.27 -29.37
C SER A 367 27.30 -30.91 -28.78
N ASP A 368 26.93 -31.65 -27.74
CA ASP A 368 25.76 -31.44 -26.87
C ASP A 368 26.07 -30.34 -25.83
N ASP A 369 26.80 -29.30 -26.26
CA ASP A 369 27.28 -28.23 -25.38
C ASP A 369 26.18 -27.17 -25.25
N ILE A 370 25.39 -27.31 -24.18
CA ILE A 370 24.42 -26.31 -23.69
C ILE A 370 25.09 -24.94 -23.41
N ASP A 371 26.43 -24.89 -23.34
CA ASP A 371 27.26 -23.72 -23.04
C ASP A 371 27.43 -22.70 -24.19
N ASP A 372 27.01 -23.01 -25.43
CA ASP A 372 27.19 -22.11 -26.59
C ASP A 372 26.08 -21.05 -26.77
N GLU A 373 25.06 -21.07 -25.89
CA GLU A 373 23.90 -20.18 -25.95
C GLU A 373 23.89 -19.17 -24.79
N GLU A 374 24.06 -17.89 -25.12
CA GLU A 374 24.14 -16.80 -24.17
C GLU A 374 22.86 -15.95 -24.16
N VAL A 375 22.50 -15.42 -22.99
CA VAL A 375 21.32 -14.55 -22.83
C VAL A 375 21.70 -13.09 -23.10
N TRP A 376 21.05 -12.50 -24.09
CA TRP A 376 21.25 -11.11 -24.51
C TRP A 376 20.06 -10.24 -24.14
N LEU A 377 20.37 -9.04 -23.66
CA LEU A 377 19.40 -7.97 -23.41
C LEU A 377 19.51 -6.92 -24.50
N TYR A 378 18.37 -6.57 -25.10
CA TYR A 378 18.25 -5.51 -26.09
C TYR A 378 17.31 -4.42 -25.56
N TRP A 379 17.78 -3.17 -25.56
CA TRP A 379 16.99 -2.03 -25.10
C TRP A 379 17.21 -0.83 -25.99
N ILE A 380 16.28 0.11 -25.93
CA ILE A 380 16.41 1.41 -26.58
C ILE A 380 16.72 2.43 -25.50
N ASP A 381 17.73 3.28 -25.67
CA ASP A 381 18.05 4.31 -24.69
C ASP A 381 17.13 5.55 -24.80
N SER A 382 17.40 6.57 -24.00
CA SER A 382 16.68 7.86 -24.04
C SER A 382 16.90 8.63 -25.35
N ASN A 383 17.99 8.37 -26.07
CA ASN A 383 18.34 8.97 -27.36
C ASN A 383 17.72 8.22 -28.54
N LYS A 384 16.94 7.15 -28.27
CA LYS A 384 16.34 6.24 -29.25
C LYS A 384 17.37 5.38 -30.00
N GLU A 385 18.54 5.17 -29.42
CA GLU A 385 19.55 4.28 -29.96
C GLU A 385 19.34 2.85 -29.44
N PRO A 386 19.36 1.83 -30.32
CA PRO A 386 19.27 0.43 -29.90
C PRO A 386 20.62 -0.04 -29.35
N HIS A 387 20.58 -0.62 -28.17
CA HIS A 387 21.72 -1.24 -27.49
C HIS A 387 21.44 -2.72 -27.27
N GLY A 388 22.51 -3.52 -27.28
CA GLY A 388 22.45 -4.96 -27.06
C GLY A 388 23.69 -5.43 -26.30
N LYS A 389 23.50 -6.12 -25.18
CA LYS A 389 24.61 -6.64 -24.37
C LYS A 389 24.24 -7.97 -23.71
N ALA A 390 25.21 -8.86 -23.60
CA ALA A 390 25.07 -10.09 -22.84
C ALA A 390 24.84 -9.79 -21.35
N ILE A 391 23.92 -10.53 -20.72
CA ILE A 391 23.52 -10.31 -19.33
C ILE A 391 24.70 -10.51 -18.35
N ARG A 392 25.63 -11.42 -18.67
CA ARG A 392 26.85 -11.70 -17.90
C ARG A 392 27.80 -10.50 -17.89
N HIS A 393 28.11 -9.96 -19.08
CA HIS A 393 28.95 -8.77 -19.21
C HIS A 393 28.32 -7.56 -18.50
N LEU A 394 27.00 -7.39 -18.63
CA LEU A 394 26.28 -6.31 -17.93
C LEU A 394 26.39 -6.46 -16.40
N ALA A 395 26.23 -7.66 -15.87
CA ALA A 395 26.39 -7.97 -14.44
C ALA A 395 27.81 -7.73 -13.93
N GLN A 396 28.82 -8.14 -14.71
CA GLN A 396 30.22 -7.94 -14.36
C GLN A 396 30.59 -6.46 -14.32
N GLU A 397 30.24 -5.69 -15.35
CA GLU A 397 30.57 -4.26 -15.40
C GLU A 397 29.79 -3.44 -14.35
N ALA A 398 28.56 -3.84 -14.03
CA ALA A 398 27.83 -3.25 -12.91
C ALA A 398 28.53 -3.52 -11.56
N LYS A 399 29.12 -4.71 -11.38
CA LYS A 399 29.92 -5.06 -10.20
C LYS A 399 31.25 -4.28 -10.14
N GLU A 400 31.82 -3.97 -11.30
CA GLU A 400 33.03 -3.14 -11.43
C GLU A 400 32.75 -1.63 -11.22
N GLY A 401 31.47 -1.24 -11.11
CA GLY A 401 31.05 0.11 -10.73
C GLY A 401 30.55 0.99 -11.88
N THR A 402 30.30 0.42 -13.06
CA THR A 402 29.73 1.14 -14.20
C THR A 402 28.28 1.52 -13.91
N LYS A 403 28.03 2.81 -13.65
CA LYS A 403 26.69 3.32 -13.26
C LYS A 403 25.62 3.06 -14.32
N ALA A 404 25.93 3.23 -15.60
CA ALA A 404 24.98 3.03 -16.69
C ALA A 404 24.46 1.58 -16.74
N ASP A 405 25.35 0.60 -16.61
CA ASP A 405 24.99 -0.82 -16.61
C ASP A 405 24.21 -1.21 -15.36
N LEU A 406 24.57 -0.64 -14.20
CA LEU A 406 23.81 -0.82 -12.97
C LEU A 406 22.37 -0.27 -13.09
N GLU A 407 22.19 0.87 -13.76
CA GLU A 407 20.87 1.45 -14.02
C GLU A 407 20.04 0.56 -14.96
N VAL A 408 20.64 0.01 -16.03
CA VAL A 408 19.97 -0.92 -16.95
C VAL A 408 19.58 -2.21 -16.24
N LEU A 409 20.47 -2.82 -15.44
CA LEU A 409 20.14 -4.01 -14.64
C LEU A 409 19.06 -3.73 -13.62
N THR A 410 19.12 -2.58 -12.97
CA THR A 410 18.10 -2.16 -12.00
C THR A 410 16.74 -2.05 -12.71
N TYR A 411 16.69 -1.39 -13.86
CA TYR A 411 15.49 -1.28 -14.69
C TYR A 411 14.95 -2.67 -15.09
N TYR A 412 15.82 -3.54 -15.59
CA TYR A 412 15.45 -4.90 -15.98
C TYR A 412 14.89 -5.71 -14.80
N ARG A 413 15.51 -5.60 -13.61
CA ARG A 413 15.02 -6.24 -12.38
C ARG A 413 13.60 -5.77 -12.03
N TYR A 414 13.31 -4.47 -12.11
CA TYR A 414 11.95 -3.97 -11.86
C TYR A 414 10.96 -4.42 -12.95
N GLN A 415 11.40 -4.53 -14.21
CA GLN A 415 10.58 -5.08 -15.29
C GLN A 415 10.21 -6.55 -15.03
N LEU A 416 11.17 -7.38 -14.61
CA LEU A 416 10.91 -8.78 -14.25
C LEU A 416 9.92 -8.89 -13.07
N ASN A 417 10.06 -8.02 -12.07
CA ASN A 417 9.13 -7.99 -10.93
C ASN A 417 7.71 -7.57 -11.35
N LEU A 418 7.59 -6.58 -12.25
CA LEU A 418 6.31 -6.19 -12.84
C LEU A 418 5.69 -7.37 -13.60
N PHE A 419 6.44 -8.05 -14.47
CA PHE A 419 5.97 -9.23 -15.20
C PHE A 419 5.49 -10.33 -14.26
N ALA A 420 6.24 -10.62 -13.19
CA ALA A 420 5.85 -11.62 -12.21
C ALA A 420 4.52 -11.27 -11.52
N ARG A 421 4.32 -10.00 -11.14
CA ARG A 421 3.06 -9.54 -10.53
C ARG A 421 1.90 -9.39 -11.52
N MET A 422 2.19 -9.15 -12.80
CA MET A 422 1.18 -9.17 -13.86
C MET A 422 0.66 -10.58 -14.13
N CYS A 423 1.49 -11.61 -13.95
CA CYS A 423 1.11 -13.02 -14.13
C CYS A 423 0.47 -13.67 -12.89
N LEU A 424 0.57 -13.04 -11.72
CA LEU A 424 0.03 -13.54 -10.45
C LEU A 424 -1.46 -13.89 -10.53
N ASP A 425 -1.86 -14.98 -9.86
CA ASP A 425 -3.23 -15.51 -9.84
C ASP A 425 -3.80 -15.81 -11.24
N ARG A 426 -2.95 -16.39 -12.12
CA ARG A 426 -3.31 -16.94 -13.44
C ARG A 426 -3.86 -15.92 -14.45
N GLN A 427 -3.25 -14.74 -14.51
CA GLN A 427 -3.61 -13.74 -15.52
C GLN A 427 -3.08 -14.12 -16.92
N TYR A 428 -3.88 -14.90 -17.66
CA TYR A 428 -3.49 -15.45 -18.97
C TYR A 428 -3.19 -14.43 -20.06
N LEU A 429 -3.73 -13.21 -19.95
CA LEU A 429 -3.40 -12.14 -20.89
C LEU A 429 -1.90 -11.82 -20.87
N ALA A 430 -1.30 -11.77 -19.68
CA ALA A 430 0.14 -11.57 -19.51
C ALA A 430 0.93 -12.82 -19.85
N ILE A 431 0.53 -13.97 -19.28
CA ILE A 431 1.25 -15.24 -19.39
C ILE A 431 1.42 -15.64 -20.87
N ASN A 432 0.36 -15.54 -21.67
CA ASN A 432 0.41 -15.96 -23.08
C ASN A 432 1.33 -15.09 -23.94
N GLN A 433 1.54 -13.82 -23.58
CA GLN A 433 2.41 -12.92 -24.33
C GLN A 433 3.86 -12.99 -23.83
N ILE A 434 4.07 -13.00 -22.51
CA ILE A 434 5.41 -12.95 -21.90
C ILE A 434 6.10 -14.32 -22.02
N SER A 435 5.37 -15.44 -21.89
CA SER A 435 5.96 -16.79 -21.95
C SER A 435 6.56 -17.16 -23.31
N VAL A 436 6.20 -16.43 -24.37
CA VAL A 436 6.79 -16.59 -25.71
C VAL A 436 8.21 -16.02 -25.76
N GLN A 437 8.47 -14.93 -25.04
CA GLN A 437 9.78 -14.29 -24.98
C GLN A 437 10.68 -14.92 -23.91
N LEU A 438 10.09 -15.32 -22.78
CA LEU A 438 10.82 -15.85 -21.61
C LEU A 438 10.46 -17.32 -21.40
N SER A 439 11.18 -18.20 -22.11
CA SER A 439 11.01 -19.65 -22.00
C SER A 439 11.50 -20.19 -20.66
N VAL A 440 11.10 -21.42 -20.31
CA VAL A 440 11.57 -22.11 -19.09
C VAL A 440 13.09 -22.28 -19.12
N ASP A 441 13.65 -22.64 -20.27
CA ASP A 441 15.10 -22.84 -20.44
C ASP A 441 15.89 -21.54 -20.18
N LEU A 442 15.46 -20.43 -20.77
CA LEU A 442 16.09 -19.12 -20.58
C LEU A 442 16.08 -18.69 -19.11
N ILE A 443 14.93 -18.80 -18.45
CA ILE A 443 14.80 -18.41 -17.05
C ILE A 443 15.67 -19.31 -16.16
N LEU A 444 15.71 -20.62 -16.43
CA LEU A 444 16.53 -21.56 -15.68
C LEU A 444 18.02 -21.22 -15.80
N ARG A 445 18.53 -20.94 -17.00
CA ARG A 445 19.91 -20.49 -17.20
C ARG A 445 20.24 -19.25 -16.36
N CYS A 446 19.36 -18.24 -16.38
CA CYS A 446 19.55 -17.05 -15.55
C CYS A 446 19.44 -17.31 -14.04
N MET A 447 18.65 -18.30 -13.61
CA MET A 447 18.57 -18.70 -12.19
C MET A 447 19.82 -19.45 -11.75
N SER A 448 20.38 -20.29 -12.61
CA SER A 448 21.56 -21.13 -12.34
C SER A 448 22.88 -20.38 -12.42
N ASP A 449 22.94 -19.28 -13.17
CA ASP A 449 24.16 -18.50 -13.38
C ASP A 449 24.62 -17.76 -12.10
N GLU A 450 25.76 -18.17 -11.55
CA GLU A 450 26.35 -17.57 -10.35
C GLU A 450 27.02 -16.22 -10.60
N SER A 451 27.29 -15.86 -11.86
CA SER A 451 27.84 -14.54 -12.19
C SER A 451 26.81 -13.41 -12.01
N LEU A 452 25.52 -13.76 -12.00
CA LEU A 452 24.43 -12.81 -11.86
C LEU A 452 24.14 -12.47 -10.38
N PRO A 453 23.75 -11.22 -10.09
CA PRO A 453 23.34 -10.80 -8.76
C PRO A 453 22.19 -11.64 -8.18
N PHE A 454 22.24 -11.94 -6.87
CA PHE A 454 21.23 -12.77 -6.20
C PHE A 454 19.81 -12.21 -6.30
N ASP A 455 19.65 -10.90 -6.31
CA ASP A 455 18.35 -10.21 -6.42
C ASP A 455 17.74 -10.33 -7.82
N LEU A 456 18.56 -10.32 -8.87
CA LEU A 456 18.15 -10.57 -10.25
C LEU A 456 17.73 -12.04 -10.40
N ARG A 457 18.53 -12.98 -9.90
CA ARG A 457 18.20 -14.42 -9.86
C ARG A 457 16.89 -14.67 -9.10
N ALA A 458 16.67 -13.97 -7.99
CA ALA A 458 15.42 -14.06 -7.22
C ALA A 458 14.21 -13.56 -8.03
N SER A 459 14.39 -12.50 -8.83
CA SER A 459 13.34 -11.98 -9.71
C SER A 459 12.98 -12.98 -10.83
N PHE A 460 13.97 -13.71 -11.37
CA PHE A 460 13.73 -14.82 -12.30
C PHE A 460 13.02 -16.00 -11.65
N CYS A 461 13.37 -16.38 -10.41
CA CYS A 461 12.66 -17.42 -9.65
C CYS A 461 11.18 -17.08 -9.47
N ARG A 462 10.90 -15.84 -9.07
CA ARG A 462 9.53 -15.35 -8.89
C ARG A 462 8.73 -15.36 -10.20
N LEU A 463 9.38 -14.99 -11.31
CA LEU A 463 8.76 -15.05 -12.63
C LEU A 463 8.49 -16.49 -13.07
N MET A 464 9.42 -17.42 -12.86
CA MET A 464 9.24 -18.85 -13.15
C MET A 464 7.99 -19.38 -12.46
N LEU A 465 7.84 -19.03 -11.18
CA LEU A 465 6.69 -19.45 -10.37
C LEU A 465 5.37 -18.95 -10.96
N HIS A 466 5.20 -17.64 -11.14
CA HIS A 466 3.89 -17.09 -11.52
C HIS A 466 3.54 -17.25 -13.00
N MET A 467 4.53 -17.47 -13.86
CA MET A 467 4.30 -17.58 -15.31
C MET A 467 4.23 -19.02 -15.81
N HIS A 468 5.10 -19.91 -15.29
CA HIS A 468 5.23 -21.27 -15.81
C HIS A 468 4.73 -22.33 -14.84
N VAL A 469 4.94 -22.15 -13.53
CA VAL A 469 4.51 -23.12 -12.51
C VAL A 469 3.02 -22.95 -12.20
N ASP A 470 2.55 -21.73 -11.88
CA ASP A 470 1.12 -21.42 -11.63
C ASP A 470 0.34 -21.26 -12.95
N ARG A 471 0.21 -22.38 -13.67
CA ARG A 471 -0.47 -22.44 -14.97
C ARG A 471 -1.43 -23.63 -15.01
N ASP A 472 -2.58 -23.48 -15.68
CA ASP A 472 -3.48 -24.62 -15.91
C ASP A 472 -2.75 -25.73 -16.68
N PRO A 473 -2.94 -27.02 -16.30
CA PRO A 473 -4.01 -27.53 -15.44
C PRO A 473 -3.62 -27.74 -13.97
N GLN A 474 -2.83 -26.86 -13.33
CA GLN A 474 -2.40 -27.07 -11.94
C GLN A 474 -3.60 -27.14 -10.95
N GLU A 475 -4.03 -28.35 -10.65
CA GLU A 475 -5.04 -28.68 -9.65
C GLU A 475 -4.38 -28.82 -8.28
N SER A 476 -4.97 -28.23 -7.24
CA SER A 476 -4.51 -28.44 -5.87
C SER A 476 -4.66 -29.92 -5.51
N VAL A 477 -3.54 -30.60 -5.27
CA VAL A 477 -3.59 -32.01 -4.91
C VAL A 477 -4.02 -32.12 -3.47
N VAL A 478 -5.11 -32.84 -3.24
CA VAL A 478 -5.51 -33.18 -1.88
C VAL A 478 -4.50 -34.19 -1.34
N PRO A 479 -3.69 -33.85 -0.32
CA PRO A 479 -2.63 -34.72 0.16
C PRO A 479 -3.17 -36.03 0.75
N VAL A 480 -4.41 -36.00 1.27
CA VAL A 480 -5.09 -37.16 1.82
C VAL A 480 -6.35 -37.46 1.00
N ARG A 481 -6.33 -38.54 0.23
CA ARG A 481 -7.53 -39.06 -0.45
C ARG A 481 -8.38 -39.86 0.53
N TYR A 482 -9.49 -39.28 0.98
CA TYR A 482 -10.45 -39.91 1.91
C TYR A 482 -11.33 -40.99 1.24
N ALA A 483 -11.60 -40.85 -0.06
CA ALA A 483 -12.34 -41.83 -0.84
C ALA A 483 -11.35 -42.66 -1.67
N ARG A 484 -11.50 -43.99 -1.61
CA ARG A 484 -10.72 -44.95 -2.41
C ARG A 484 -11.63 -46.04 -2.96
N LEU A 485 -11.39 -46.47 -4.18
CA LEU A 485 -12.06 -47.63 -4.76
C LEU A 485 -11.45 -48.91 -4.19
N TRP A 486 -12.29 -49.84 -3.74
CA TRP A 486 -11.84 -51.11 -3.16
C TRP A 486 -10.93 -51.91 -4.12
N THR A 487 -11.21 -51.83 -5.42
CA THR A 487 -10.44 -52.52 -6.49
C THR A 487 -9.05 -51.94 -6.73
N GLU A 488 -8.76 -50.73 -6.24
CA GLU A 488 -7.48 -50.04 -6.43
C GLU A 488 -6.51 -50.22 -5.26
N ILE A 489 -6.92 -50.90 -4.19
CA ILE A 489 -6.10 -51.08 -2.99
C ILE A 489 -5.28 -52.39 -3.14
N PRO A 490 -3.96 -52.32 -3.34
CA PRO A 490 -3.13 -53.51 -3.45
C PRO A 490 -2.92 -54.17 -2.08
N THR A 491 -2.62 -55.47 -2.07
CA THR A 491 -2.38 -56.25 -0.84
C THR A 491 -1.04 -55.91 -0.16
N LYS A 492 -0.10 -55.33 -0.91
CA LYS A 492 1.18 -54.78 -0.43
C LYS A 492 1.45 -53.51 -1.24
N ILE A 493 2.04 -52.49 -0.61
CA ILE A 493 2.40 -51.25 -1.28
C ILE A 493 3.81 -50.85 -0.86
N THR A 494 4.65 -50.53 -1.84
CA THR A 494 5.96 -49.88 -1.65
C THR A 494 5.89 -48.42 -2.08
N ILE A 495 6.86 -47.60 -1.67
CA ILE A 495 6.88 -46.16 -2.03
C ILE A 495 7.01 -45.96 -3.54
N HIS A 496 7.82 -46.79 -4.21
CA HIS A 496 7.97 -46.76 -5.67
C HIS A 496 6.67 -47.12 -6.40
N GLU A 497 5.95 -48.14 -5.90
CA GLU A 497 4.64 -48.52 -6.46
C GLU A 497 3.61 -47.41 -6.23
N TYR A 498 3.60 -46.77 -5.06
CA TYR A 498 2.72 -45.64 -4.76
C TYR A 498 2.92 -44.46 -5.73
N ASP A 499 4.16 -44.04 -5.95
CA ASP A 499 4.48 -42.94 -6.87
C ASP A 499 4.03 -43.27 -8.30
N SER A 500 4.25 -44.52 -8.75
CA SER A 500 3.86 -44.97 -10.10
C SER A 500 2.35 -44.97 -10.36
N ILE A 501 1.53 -45.23 -9.32
CA ILE A 501 0.07 -45.24 -9.41
C ILE A 501 -0.50 -43.82 -9.51
N THR A 502 0.17 -42.85 -8.89
CA THR A 502 -0.27 -41.43 -8.88
C THR A 502 0.26 -40.59 -10.05
N ASP A 503 1.27 -41.07 -10.77
CA ASP A 503 2.12 -40.24 -11.65
C ASP A 503 1.77 -40.18 -13.14
N SER A 504 0.93 -41.09 -13.64
CA SER A 504 0.76 -41.27 -15.10
C SER A 504 0.30 -40.01 -15.86
N SER A 505 -0.50 -39.13 -15.25
CA SER A 505 -1.02 -37.90 -15.87
C SER A 505 -0.12 -36.65 -15.71
N ARG A 506 0.99 -36.73 -14.96
CA ARG A 506 1.85 -35.57 -14.63
C ARG A 506 3.23 -35.60 -15.26
N ASN A 507 3.52 -36.65 -16.04
CA ASN A 507 4.86 -36.90 -16.60
C ASN A 507 5.37 -35.77 -17.52
N ASP A 508 4.51 -35.13 -18.30
CA ASP A 508 4.94 -34.05 -19.21
C ASP A 508 5.35 -32.78 -18.47
N MET A 509 4.63 -32.40 -17.41
CA MET A 509 5.02 -31.29 -16.53
C MET A 509 6.30 -31.62 -15.77
N LYS A 510 6.45 -32.86 -15.27
CA LYS A 510 7.68 -33.31 -14.62
C LYS A 510 8.88 -33.22 -15.55
N ARG A 511 8.74 -33.64 -16.81
CA ARG A 511 9.82 -33.52 -17.82
C ARG A 511 10.18 -32.07 -18.08
N LYS A 512 9.18 -31.19 -18.21
CA LYS A 512 9.40 -29.76 -18.47
C LYS A 512 10.16 -29.04 -17.35
N PHE A 513 9.90 -29.41 -16.09
CA PHE A 513 10.53 -28.78 -14.92
C PHE A 513 11.63 -29.63 -14.27
N ALA A 514 12.02 -30.77 -14.85
CA ALA A 514 13.00 -31.67 -14.25
C ALA A 514 14.31 -30.97 -13.91
N LEU A 515 14.85 -30.19 -14.86
CA LEU A 515 16.07 -29.42 -14.68
C LEU A 515 15.92 -28.31 -13.64
N THR A 516 14.74 -27.67 -13.56
CA THR A 516 14.45 -26.69 -12.52
C THR A 516 14.46 -27.33 -11.13
N MET A 517 13.94 -28.55 -11.02
CA MET A 517 13.90 -29.29 -9.75
C MET A 517 15.29 -29.74 -9.31
N GLU A 518 16.13 -30.16 -10.26
CA GLU A 518 17.53 -30.50 -10.01
C GLU A 518 18.33 -29.29 -9.51
N PHE A 519 18.21 -28.15 -10.18
CA PHE A 519 18.80 -26.89 -9.73
C PHE A 519 18.41 -26.55 -8.28
N VAL A 520 17.12 -26.69 -7.95
CA VAL A 520 16.60 -26.38 -6.63
C VAL A 520 17.17 -27.33 -5.55
N GLU A 521 17.26 -28.62 -5.85
CA GLU A 521 17.88 -29.61 -4.96
C GLU A 521 19.37 -29.32 -4.73
N GLU A 522 20.11 -28.98 -5.79
CA GLU A 522 21.52 -28.63 -5.72
C GLU A 522 21.75 -27.35 -4.92
N TYR A 523 20.97 -26.30 -5.19
CA TYR A 523 21.04 -25.02 -4.48
C TYR A 523 20.77 -25.20 -2.98
N LEU A 524 19.75 -25.97 -2.60
CA LEU A 524 19.46 -26.22 -1.18
C LEU A 524 20.55 -27.04 -0.50
N LYS A 525 21.14 -28.04 -1.19
CA LYS A 525 22.29 -28.78 -0.65
C LYS A 525 23.47 -27.85 -0.39
N GLU A 526 23.77 -26.95 -1.32
CA GLU A 526 24.82 -25.95 -1.16
C GLU A 526 24.55 -25.06 0.06
N VAL A 527 23.34 -24.51 0.20
CA VAL A 527 22.95 -23.68 1.35
C VAL A 527 23.09 -24.45 2.67
N VAL A 528 22.59 -25.69 2.76
CA VAL A 528 22.65 -26.48 4.00
C VAL A 528 24.09 -26.83 4.42
N ASN A 529 24.98 -27.00 3.44
CA ASN A 529 26.39 -27.30 3.65
C ASN A 529 27.22 -26.07 4.05
N GLN A 530 26.67 -24.86 3.92
CA GLN A 530 27.36 -23.66 4.38
C GLN A 530 27.37 -23.54 5.91
N PRO A 531 28.47 -23.07 6.51
CA PRO A 531 28.57 -22.92 7.97
C PRO A 531 27.66 -21.82 8.52
N PHE A 532 27.30 -20.81 7.70
CA PHE A 532 26.40 -19.73 8.09
C PHE A 532 25.43 -19.38 6.94
N PRO A 533 24.38 -20.21 6.71
CA PRO A 533 23.54 -20.14 5.52
C PRO A 533 22.74 -18.84 5.37
N PHE A 534 22.44 -18.15 6.47
CA PHE A 534 21.58 -16.95 6.47
C PHE A 534 22.32 -15.64 6.75
N GLY A 535 23.65 -15.64 6.68
CA GLY A 535 24.45 -14.44 6.95
C GLY A 535 24.35 -13.36 5.89
N ASP A 536 24.17 -13.76 4.64
CA ASP A 536 24.06 -12.85 3.52
C ASP A 536 22.59 -12.50 3.25
N LYS A 537 22.23 -11.23 3.47
CA LYS A 537 20.88 -10.71 3.25
C LYS A 537 20.43 -10.81 1.78
N GLU A 538 21.35 -10.75 0.82
CA GLU A 538 21.02 -10.85 -0.60
C GLU A 538 20.75 -12.30 -1.00
N LYS A 539 21.61 -13.23 -0.55
CA LYS A 539 21.36 -14.67 -0.71
C LYS A 539 20.04 -15.09 -0.07
N ASN A 540 19.69 -14.55 1.10
CA ASN A 540 18.42 -14.83 1.78
C ASN A 540 17.19 -14.51 0.92
N LYS A 541 17.25 -13.47 0.08
CA LYS A 541 16.14 -13.13 -0.84
C LYS A 541 15.97 -14.21 -1.90
N LEU A 542 17.08 -14.70 -2.48
CA LEU A 542 17.04 -15.79 -3.45
C LEU A 542 16.54 -17.08 -2.81
N THR A 543 17.07 -17.43 -1.63
CA THR A 543 16.65 -18.61 -0.87
C THR A 543 15.15 -18.59 -0.58
N PHE A 544 14.59 -17.43 -0.21
CA PHE A 544 13.15 -17.28 0.02
C PHE A 544 12.32 -17.61 -1.23
N GLU A 545 12.68 -17.06 -2.40
CA GLU A 545 11.95 -17.31 -3.66
C GLU A 545 12.10 -18.75 -4.14
N VAL A 546 13.28 -19.37 -3.96
CA VAL A 546 13.51 -20.79 -4.27
C VAL A 546 12.62 -21.69 -3.41
N ILE A 547 12.55 -21.43 -2.09
CA ILE A 547 11.67 -22.18 -1.19
C ILE A 547 10.20 -21.98 -1.54
N PHE A 548 9.81 -20.76 -1.91
CA PHE A 548 8.43 -20.47 -2.30
C PHE A 548 8.04 -21.18 -3.61
N THR A 549 8.99 -21.27 -4.55
CA THR A 549 8.85 -22.06 -5.79
C THR A 549 8.70 -23.55 -5.46
N ILE A 550 9.50 -24.09 -4.53
CA ILE A 550 9.37 -25.47 -4.05
C ILE A 550 8.02 -25.71 -3.42
N ASN A 551 7.56 -24.86 -2.51
CA ASN A 551 6.29 -25.09 -1.82
C ASN A 551 5.15 -25.17 -2.84
N SER A 552 5.17 -24.32 -3.87
CA SER A 552 4.15 -24.30 -4.92
C SER A 552 4.24 -25.50 -5.86
N CYS A 553 5.45 -25.93 -6.25
CA CYS A 553 5.68 -27.19 -6.99
C CYS A 553 5.39 -28.44 -6.14
N GLY A 554 5.67 -28.35 -4.84
CA GLY A 554 5.60 -29.32 -3.74
C GLY A 554 4.28 -30.04 -3.68
N TYR A 555 3.21 -29.25 -3.67
CA TYR A 555 1.86 -29.78 -3.60
C TYR A 555 1.44 -30.54 -4.85
N SER A 556 2.08 -30.35 -6.02
CA SER A 556 1.57 -30.89 -7.29
C SER A 556 2.49 -31.87 -8.04
N ILE A 557 3.82 -31.75 -7.88
CA ILE A 557 4.79 -32.33 -8.84
C ILE A 557 5.79 -33.29 -8.17
N PHE A 558 6.02 -33.21 -6.85
CA PHE A 558 7.02 -34.04 -6.18
C PHE A 558 6.58 -35.51 -5.97
N PRO A 559 7.42 -36.50 -6.32
CA PRO A 559 7.28 -37.89 -5.87
C PRO A 559 7.48 -37.99 -4.34
N CYS A 560 6.78 -38.92 -3.68
CA CYS A 560 6.94 -39.17 -2.24
C CYS A 560 8.39 -39.52 -1.86
N LEU A 561 9.11 -40.25 -2.72
CA LEU A 561 10.53 -40.58 -2.50
C LEU A 561 11.44 -39.36 -2.39
N LYS A 562 11.16 -38.28 -3.15
CA LYS A 562 11.97 -37.06 -3.12
C LYS A 562 11.61 -36.15 -1.93
N LEU A 563 10.36 -36.20 -1.46
CA LEU A 563 9.91 -35.49 -0.26
C LEU A 563 10.61 -36.02 1.02
N ASP A 564 10.90 -37.32 1.09
CA ASP A 564 11.66 -37.89 2.21
C ASP A 564 13.13 -37.45 2.22
N THR A 565 13.76 -37.27 1.05
CA THR A 565 15.14 -36.74 0.94
C THR A 565 15.23 -35.23 1.14
N LEU A 566 14.20 -34.48 0.73
CA LEU A 566 14.02 -33.06 1.03
C LEU A 566 13.39 -32.91 2.41
N ASN A 567 14.06 -33.45 3.44
CA ASN A 567 13.63 -33.27 4.82
C ASN A 567 13.88 -31.80 5.22
N THR A 568 12.96 -30.94 4.80
CA THR A 568 12.83 -29.51 5.14
C THR A 568 12.89 -29.26 6.65
N LYS A 569 12.74 -30.30 7.49
CA LYS A 569 13.00 -30.25 8.93
C LYS A 569 14.41 -29.79 9.28
N ASP A 570 15.46 -30.29 8.66
CA ASP A 570 16.84 -29.87 8.99
C ASP A 570 17.11 -28.43 8.56
N PHE A 571 16.45 -27.98 7.49
CA PHE A 571 16.48 -26.60 7.03
C PHE A 571 15.74 -25.67 8.01
N PHE A 572 14.52 -26.03 8.42
CA PHE A 572 13.74 -25.28 9.41
C PHE A 572 14.38 -25.26 10.81
N LEU A 573 15.01 -26.37 11.24
CA LEU A 573 15.72 -26.47 12.52
C LEU A 573 17.00 -25.61 12.56
N LYS A 574 17.63 -25.32 11.42
CA LYS A 574 18.76 -24.38 11.31
C LYS A 574 18.32 -22.91 11.11
N THR A 575 17.04 -22.67 10.81
CA THR A 575 16.49 -21.32 10.54
C THR A 575 15.87 -20.67 11.79
N ILE A 576 15.48 -21.47 12.79
CA ILE A 576 15.14 -21.02 14.16
C ILE A 576 16.43 -20.88 14.96
#